data_AF-A0A0X8JRT0-F1
#
_entry.id   AF-A0A0X8JRT0-F1
#
_cell.length_a   1.000
_cell.length_b   1.000
_cell.length_c   1.000
_cell.angle_alpha   90.00
_cell.angle_beta   90.00
_cell.angle_gamma   90.00
#
_symmetry.space_group_name_H-M   'P 1'
#
loop_
_entity.id
_entity.type
_entity.pdbx_description
1 polymer ?
#
loop_
_entity_poly.entity_id
_entity_poly.type
_entity_poly.pdbx_seq_one_letter_code
_entity_poly.pdbx_strand_id
1 'polypeptide(L)'
;MSATPRKEETPALRRQGPALRVYCSPDERGRIETNAREAGYSVSRYLRLLGVNGSVRSRADAEQIRKLARVNADQGRLGGLLKALLTNDERLDGRTGAEIQSMTKNTLKEIQHMQQRLIDCIREIENG
;
A
#
# COMPACT_ATOMS: atom_id res chain seq x y z
N MET A 1 -5.40 -51.17 -20.67
CA MET A 1 -5.20 -49.78 -20.22
C MET A 1 -6.41 -48.98 -20.67
N SER A 2 -7.43 -48.87 -19.82
CA SER A 2 -8.70 -48.23 -20.16
C SER A 2 -8.73 -46.86 -19.52
N ALA A 3 -8.61 -45.82 -20.34
CA ALA A 3 -8.65 -44.42 -19.88
C ALA A 3 -10.08 -44.07 -19.45
N THR A 4 -10.24 -43.73 -18.17
CA THR A 4 -11.47 -43.18 -17.60
C THR A 4 -11.72 -41.77 -18.17
N PRO A 5 -12.93 -41.42 -18.64
CA PRO A 5 -13.18 -40.07 -19.12
C PRO A 5 -13.20 -39.09 -17.94
N ARG A 6 -12.44 -38.00 -18.06
CA ARG A 6 -12.52 -36.84 -17.15
C ARG A 6 -13.91 -36.22 -17.31
N LYS A 7 -14.71 -36.24 -16.24
CA LYS A 7 -15.95 -35.45 -16.17
C LYS A 7 -15.57 -33.98 -16.22
N GLU A 8 -16.04 -33.29 -17.25
CA GLU A 8 -16.02 -31.83 -17.32
C GLU A 8 -16.95 -31.29 -16.23
N GLU A 9 -16.38 -30.62 -15.23
CA GLU A 9 -17.13 -29.96 -14.16
C GLU A 9 -17.85 -28.74 -14.75
N THR A 10 -19.14 -28.90 -15.01
CA THR A 10 -20.01 -27.77 -15.34
C THR A 10 -20.02 -26.81 -14.15
N PRO A 11 -19.81 -25.49 -14.32
CA PRO A 11 -19.79 -24.57 -13.19
C PRO A 11 -21.16 -24.61 -12.50
N ALA A 12 -21.19 -25.16 -11.29
CA ALA A 12 -22.40 -25.26 -10.49
C ALA A 12 -23.07 -23.88 -10.42
N LEU A 13 -24.39 -23.82 -10.64
CA LEU A 13 -25.14 -22.57 -10.50
C LEU A 13 -24.79 -21.95 -9.14
N ARG A 14 -24.43 -20.66 -9.10
CA ARG A 14 -23.95 -19.96 -7.87
C ARG A 14 -24.83 -20.16 -6.62
N ARG A 15 -26.11 -20.51 -6.78
CA ARG A 15 -27.05 -20.85 -5.69
C ARG A 15 -26.78 -22.21 -5.02
N GLN A 16 -25.96 -23.05 -5.63
CA GLN A 16 -25.54 -24.38 -5.17
C GLN A 16 -24.09 -24.37 -4.65
N GLY A 17 -23.40 -23.22 -4.70
CA GLY A 17 -22.05 -23.08 -4.17
C GLY A 17 -22.00 -23.05 -2.65
N PRO A 18 -20.81 -23.22 -2.04
CA PRO A 18 -20.64 -23.21 -0.60
C PRO A 18 -21.05 -21.85 0.01
N ALA A 19 -21.85 -21.90 1.07
CA ALA A 19 -22.27 -20.71 1.81
C ALA A 19 -21.23 -20.34 2.89
N LEU A 20 -20.93 -19.04 3.01
CA LEU A 20 -20.05 -18.52 4.06
C LEU A 20 -20.89 -18.14 5.28
N ARG A 21 -20.63 -18.76 6.44
CA ARG A 21 -21.26 -18.42 7.71
C ARG A 21 -20.39 -17.44 8.48
N VAL A 22 -20.94 -16.26 8.77
CA VAL A 22 -20.28 -15.22 9.55
C VAL A 22 -20.97 -15.13 10.90
N TYR A 23 -20.27 -15.53 11.95
CA TYR A 23 -20.73 -15.33 13.33
C TYR A 23 -20.47 -13.87 13.72
N CYS A 24 -21.51 -13.21 14.22
CA CYS A 24 -21.46 -11.81 14.64
C CYS A 24 -22.37 -11.61 15.86
N SER A 25 -22.03 -10.63 16.69
CA SER A 25 -22.90 -10.14 17.75
C SER A 25 -24.13 -9.42 17.16
N PRO A 26 -25.21 -9.21 17.96
CA PRO A 26 -26.39 -8.48 17.50
C PRO A 26 -26.09 -7.06 17.01
N ASP A 27 -25.16 -6.36 17.68
CA ASP A 27 -24.72 -5.01 17.30
C ASP A 27 -24.01 -5.00 15.95
N GLU A 28 -23.03 -5.89 15.77
CA GLU A 28 -22.28 -6.03 14.52
C GLU A 28 -23.20 -6.37 13.36
N ARG A 29 -24.17 -7.26 13.58
CA ARG A 29 -25.17 -7.60 12.58
C ARG A 29 -25.99 -6.37 12.17
N GLY A 30 -26.48 -5.60 13.13
CA GLY A 30 -27.25 -4.38 12.87
C GLY A 30 -26.46 -3.36 12.05
N ARG A 31 -25.17 -3.19 12.37
CA ARG A 31 -24.27 -2.31 11.60
C ARG A 31 -24.05 -2.81 10.18
N ILE A 32 -23.81 -4.11 9.99
CA ILE A 32 -23.65 -4.71 8.65
C ILE A 32 -24.92 -4.53 7.81
N GLU A 33 -26.09 -4.75 8.40
CA GLU A 33 -27.38 -4.58 7.72
C GLU A 33 -27.63 -3.12 7.31
N THR A 34 -27.30 -2.17 8.18
CA THR A 34 -27.40 -0.73 7.88
C THR A 34 -26.46 -0.32 6.76
N ASN A 35 -25.19 -0.68 6.85
CA ASN A 35 -24.22 -0.35 5.80
C ASN A 35 -24.59 -0.96 4.44
N ALA A 36 -25.09 -2.21 4.44
CA ALA A 36 -25.54 -2.87 3.22
C ALA A 36 -26.74 -2.13 2.61
N ARG A 37 -27.70 -1.70 3.44
CA ARG A 37 -28.88 -0.94 3.02
C ARG A 37 -28.49 0.42 2.44
N GLU A 38 -27.63 1.17 3.12
CA GLU A 38 -27.11 2.46 2.65
C GLU A 38 -26.35 2.33 1.33
N ALA A 39 -25.60 1.24 1.14
CA ALA A 39 -24.89 0.93 -0.09
C ALA A 39 -25.80 0.35 -1.20
N GLY A 40 -27.10 0.15 -0.97
CA GLY A 40 -28.05 -0.40 -1.95
C GLY A 40 -27.85 -1.88 -2.26
N TYR A 41 -27.26 -2.65 -1.34
CA TYR A 41 -26.96 -4.07 -1.52
C TYR A 41 -27.66 -4.96 -0.50
N SER A 42 -27.90 -6.23 -0.86
CA SER A 42 -28.21 -7.25 0.14
C SER A 42 -26.97 -7.53 1.01
N VAL A 43 -27.16 -7.94 2.26
CA VAL A 43 -26.06 -8.24 3.20
C VAL A 43 -25.02 -9.18 2.60
N SER A 44 -25.46 -10.29 1.98
CA SER A 44 -24.54 -11.25 1.35
C SER A 44 -23.79 -10.65 0.15
N ARG A 45 -24.41 -9.74 -0.61
CA ARG A 45 -23.74 -9.06 -1.72
C ARG A 45 -22.75 -8.03 -1.20
N TYR A 46 -23.11 -7.27 -0.17
CA TYR A 46 -22.26 -6.29 0.48
C TYR A 46 -21.02 -6.95 1.09
N LEU A 47 -21.19 -7.97 1.92
CA LEU A 47 -20.07 -8.71 2.52
C LEU A 47 -19.21 -9.42 1.48
N ARG A 48 -19.80 -9.94 0.40
CA ARG A 48 -19.02 -10.52 -0.69
C ARG A 48 -18.24 -9.45 -1.46
N LEU A 49 -18.84 -8.30 -1.74
CA LEU A 49 -18.14 -7.18 -2.40
C LEU A 49 -16.95 -6.74 -1.53
N LEU A 50 -17.14 -6.63 -0.22
CA LEU A 50 -16.06 -6.32 0.72
C LEU A 50 -15.06 -7.46 0.88
N GLY A 51 -15.47 -8.73 0.83
CA GLY A 51 -14.56 -9.86 0.98
C GLY A 51 -13.77 -10.19 -0.30
N VAL A 52 -14.30 -9.83 -1.48
CA VAL A 52 -13.65 -10.04 -2.78
C VAL A 52 -12.85 -8.81 -3.20
N ASN A 53 -13.39 -7.60 -2.99
CA ASN A 53 -12.76 -6.35 -3.43
C ASN A 53 -12.21 -5.49 -2.28
N GLY A 54 -12.60 -5.77 -1.04
CA GLY A 54 -12.05 -5.06 0.10
C GLY A 54 -10.67 -5.59 0.38
N SER A 55 -9.65 -4.74 0.21
CA SER A 55 -8.35 -5.05 0.76
C SER A 55 -8.52 -5.20 2.28
N VAL A 56 -8.19 -6.38 2.80
CA VAL A 56 -7.85 -6.50 4.21
C VAL A 56 -6.71 -5.52 4.39
N ARG A 57 -6.85 -4.49 5.24
CA ARG A 57 -5.73 -3.59 5.60
C ARG A 57 -4.60 -4.46 6.13
N SER A 58 -3.75 -4.86 5.20
CA SER A 58 -2.75 -5.89 5.39
C SER A 58 -1.55 -5.21 6.03
N ARG A 59 -0.69 -5.98 6.67
CA ARG A 59 0.64 -5.52 7.11
C ARG A 59 1.45 -4.84 5.99
N ALA A 60 1.04 -5.00 4.72
CA ALA A 60 1.48 -4.21 3.58
C ALA A 60 1.38 -2.68 3.83
N ASP A 61 0.28 -2.18 4.41
CA ASP A 61 0.11 -0.76 4.74
C ASP A 61 1.20 -0.28 5.71
N ALA A 62 1.58 -1.11 6.69
CA ALA A 62 2.60 -0.74 7.68
C ALA A 62 4.02 -0.70 7.09
N GLU A 63 4.34 -1.58 6.13
CA GLU A 63 5.62 -1.51 5.41
C GLU A 63 5.66 -0.29 4.48
N GLN A 64 4.54 0.04 3.84
CA GLN A 64 4.40 1.19 2.95
C GLN A 64 4.48 2.51 3.75
N ILE A 65 3.83 2.60 4.92
CA ILE A 65 3.96 3.73 5.85
C ILE A 65 5.41 3.89 6.32
N ARG A 66 6.13 2.78 6.58
CA ARG A 66 7.58 2.85 6.92
C ARG A 66 8.43 3.35 5.75
N LYS A 67 8.13 2.94 4.52
CA LYS A 67 8.81 3.44 3.32
C LYS A 67 8.54 4.95 3.13
N LEU A 68 7.32 5.41 3.37
CA LEU A 68 6.95 6.83 3.34
C LEU A 68 7.68 7.64 4.42
N ALA A 69 7.74 7.11 5.65
CA ALA A 69 8.44 7.75 6.76
C ALA A 69 9.95 7.90 6.49
N ARG A 70 10.56 6.93 5.78
CA ARG A 70 11.97 7.01 5.37
C ARG A 70 12.21 8.13 4.36
N VAL A 71 11.31 8.33 3.40
CA VAL A 71 11.44 9.44 2.43
C VAL A 71 11.28 10.80 3.10
N ASN A 72 10.35 10.94 4.06
CA ASN A 72 10.22 12.19 4.83
C ASN A 72 11.47 12.50 5.67
N ALA A 73 12.09 11.48 6.27
CA ALA A 73 13.35 11.66 7.03
C ALA A 73 14.50 12.15 6.12
N ASP A 74 14.56 11.66 4.89
CA ASP A 74 15.59 12.01 3.92
C ASP A 74 15.41 13.43 3.37
N GLN A 75 14.17 13.88 3.18
CA GLN A 75 13.86 15.29 2.90
C GLN A 75 14.27 16.21 4.06
N GLY A 76 14.08 15.77 5.31
CA GLY A 76 14.57 16.49 6.49
C GLY A 76 16.10 16.66 6.47
N ARG A 77 16.84 15.64 6.02
CA ARG A 77 18.30 15.73 5.87
C ARG A 77 18.73 16.70 4.75
N LEU A 78 18.02 16.72 3.61
CA LEU A 78 18.26 17.72 2.57
C LEU A 78 17.99 19.14 3.07
N GLY A 79 16.89 19.35 3.80
CA GLY A 79 16.59 20.63 4.41
C GLY A 79 17.71 21.08 5.37
N GLY A 80 18.25 20.14 6.16
CA GLY A 80 19.40 20.37 7.03
C GLY A 80 20.69 20.72 6.26
N LEU A 81 20.98 20.02 5.16
CA LEU A 81 22.12 20.30 4.28
C LEU A 81 21.98 21.66 3.59
N LEU A 82 20.80 21.97 3.05
CA LEU A 82 20.52 23.27 2.44
C LEU A 82 20.64 24.39 3.47
N LYS A 83 20.12 24.18 4.68
CA LYS A 83 20.28 25.11 5.79
C LYS A 83 21.75 25.33 6.11
N ALA A 84 22.53 24.26 6.26
CA ALA A 84 23.97 24.32 6.55
C ALA A 84 24.74 25.12 5.48
N LEU A 85 24.36 24.96 4.20
CA LEU A 85 24.93 25.69 3.08
C LEU A 85 24.58 27.18 3.08
N LEU A 86 23.38 27.53 3.51
CA LEU A 86 22.93 28.93 3.60
C LEU A 86 23.47 29.64 4.85
N THR A 87 23.80 28.89 5.91
CA THR A 87 24.26 29.47 7.18
C THR A 87 25.77 29.44 7.39
N ASN A 88 26.57 29.04 6.38
CA ASN A 88 28.02 28.82 6.54
C ASN A 88 28.34 28.03 7.81
N ASP A 89 27.62 26.91 7.97
CA ASP A 89 27.72 26.06 9.15
C ASP A 89 29.13 25.50 9.31
N GLU A 90 29.66 25.49 10.54
CA GLU A 90 31.02 25.00 10.88
C GLU A 90 31.30 23.58 10.34
N ARG A 91 30.24 22.78 10.10
CA ARG A 91 30.34 21.46 9.46
C ARG A 91 30.86 21.48 8.01
N LEU A 92 30.82 22.64 7.37
CA LEU A 92 31.30 22.86 6.01
C LEU A 92 32.68 23.55 6.00
N ASP A 93 33.21 23.94 7.16
CA ASP A 93 34.52 24.58 7.25
C ASP A 93 35.63 23.65 6.73
N GLY A 94 36.55 24.24 5.97
CA GLY A 94 37.66 23.54 5.34
C GLY A 94 37.28 22.68 4.12
N ARG A 95 36.00 22.62 3.73
CA ARG A 95 35.58 21.92 2.50
C ARG A 95 35.58 22.85 1.31
N THR A 96 36.06 22.34 0.18
CA THR A 96 36.04 23.05 -1.09
C THR A 96 34.63 23.08 -1.68
N GLY A 97 34.34 24.11 -2.48
CA GLY A 97 33.05 24.22 -3.17
C GLY A 97 32.71 23.01 -4.04
N ALA A 98 33.73 22.31 -4.57
CA ALA A 98 33.57 21.08 -5.35
C ALA A 98 33.10 19.89 -4.50
N GLU A 99 33.64 19.73 -3.28
CA GLU A 99 33.24 18.67 -2.35
C GLU A 99 31.80 18.86 -1.88
N ILE A 100 31.44 20.10 -1.57
CA ILE A 100 30.08 20.50 -1.21
C ILE A 100 29.11 20.19 -2.36
N GLN A 101 29.46 20.57 -3.60
CA GLN A 101 28.62 20.33 -4.76
C GLN A 101 28.44 18.82 -5.04
N SER A 102 29.50 18.03 -4.83
CA SER A 102 29.47 16.57 -4.96
C SER A 102 28.53 15.92 -3.95
N MET A 103 28.60 16.33 -2.67
CA MET A 103 27.71 15.82 -1.62
C MET A 103 26.24 16.16 -1.87
N THR A 104 25.95 17.39 -2.29
CA THR A 104 24.59 17.81 -2.60
C THR A 104 24.03 17.01 -3.78
N LYS A 105 24.82 16.80 -4.85
CA LYS A 105 24.43 15.98 -5.99
C LYS A 105 24.19 14.52 -5.62
N ASN A 106 25.04 13.95 -4.75
CA ASN A 106 24.89 12.56 -4.30
C ASN A 106 23.63 12.38 -3.43
N THR A 107 23.40 13.28 -2.47
CA THR A 107 22.21 13.24 -1.61
C THR A 107 20.93 13.38 -2.46
N LEU A 108 20.94 14.26 -3.47
CA LEU A 108 19.82 14.44 -4.38
C LEU A 108 19.55 13.16 -5.20
N LYS A 109 20.59 12.50 -5.71
CA LYS A 109 20.46 11.23 -6.45
C LYS A 109 19.85 10.12 -5.60
N GLU A 110 20.27 9.99 -4.34
CA GLU A 110 19.72 8.98 -3.42
C GLU A 110 18.22 9.20 -3.18
N ILE A 111 17.82 10.47 -3.03
CA ILE A 111 16.41 10.82 -2.83
C ILE A 111 15.57 10.57 -4.08
N GLN A 112 16.07 10.94 -5.26
CA GLN A 112 15.41 10.62 -6.52
C GLN A 112 15.23 9.11 -6.70
N HIS A 113 16.25 8.32 -6.36
CA HIS A 113 16.18 6.87 -6.45
C HIS A 113 15.11 6.28 -5.51
N MET A 114 15.03 6.76 -4.27
CA MET A 114 13.99 6.31 -3.35
C MET A 114 12.58 6.78 -3.72
N GLN A 115 12.42 8.00 -4.23
CA GLN A 115 11.13 8.50 -4.72
C GLN A 115 10.62 7.66 -5.90
N GLN A 116 11.52 7.26 -6.81
CA GLN A 116 11.15 6.37 -7.91
C GLN A 116 10.63 5.02 -7.40
N ARG A 117 11.33 4.42 -6.41
CA ARG A 117 10.89 3.16 -5.79
C ARG A 117 9.55 3.27 -5.06
N LEU A 118 9.23 4.43 -4.48
CA LEU A 118 7.89 4.67 -3.90
C LEU A 118 6.82 4.74 -4.98
N ILE A 119 7.07 5.49 -6.07
CA ILE A 119 6.14 5.60 -7.20
C ILE A 119 5.86 4.24 -7.81
N ASP A 120 6.89 3.42 -8.00
CA ASP A 120 6.75 2.08 -8.56
C ASP A 120 5.91 1.19 -7.62
N CYS A 121 6.12 1.28 -6.30
CA CYS A 121 5.33 0.54 -5.32
C CYS A 121 3.87 1.01 -5.26
N ILE A 122 3.59 2.32 -5.43
CA ILE A 122 2.22 2.85 -5.52
C ILE A 122 1.52 2.32 -6.77
N ARG A 123 2.21 2.30 -7.92
CA ARG A 123 1.67 1.74 -9.17
C ARG A 123 1.38 0.25 -9.06
N GLU A 124 2.19 -0.51 -8.34
CA GLU A 124 1.93 -1.93 -8.07
C GLU A 124 0.65 -2.15 -7.24
N ILE A 125 0.31 -1.22 -6.35
CA ILE A 125 -0.92 -1.28 -5.54
C ILE A 125 -2.14 -0.85 -6.33
N GLU A 126 -2.02 0.20 -7.17
CA GLU A 126 -3.13 0.69 -7.99
C GLU A 126 -3.55 -0.30 -9.08
N ASN A 127 -2.63 -1.14 -9.55
CA ASN A 127 -2.87 -2.15 -10.60
C ASN A 127 -3.05 -3.58 -10.07
N GLY A 128 -3.02 -3.77 -8.74
CA GLY A 128 -3.08 -5.06 -8.05
C GLY A 128 -4.46 -5.39 -7.47
#